data_AF-A0A0D0B3K9-F1
#
_entry.id   AF-A0A0D0B3K9-F1
#
_cell.length_a   1.000
_cell.length_b   1.000
_cell.length_c   1.000
_cell.angle_alpha   90.00
_cell.angle_beta   90.00
_cell.angle_gamma   90.00
#
_symmetry.space_group_name_H-M   'P 1'
#
loop_
_entity.id
_entity.type
_entity.pdbx_description
1 polymer ?
#
loop_
_entity_poly.entity_id
_entity_poly.type
_entity_poly.pdbx_seq_one_letter_code
_entity_poly.pdbx_strand_id
1 'polypeptide(L)'
;MSRYVKGYAIDRRKVAEYLELVDDDDNCDKISNTILDAITFVRDRSVATGNKHTFAVGHPIDSKDTVHIISSAGLDALSRNLDELKRRVLEHPDYVKELAEIICSGQDVFEIVEWDDPLVSLGNTKLTVASNLGFC
;
A
#
# COMPACT_ATOMS: atom_id res chain seq x y z
N MET A 1 -18.43 7.72 -6.13
CA MET A 1 -18.32 6.30 -6.53
C MET A 1 -17.11 5.73 -5.81
N SER A 2 -17.27 4.57 -5.17
CA SER A 2 -16.18 3.88 -4.48
C SER A 2 -15.07 3.45 -5.46
N ARG A 3 -13.84 3.43 -4.96
CA ARG A 3 -12.63 3.06 -5.70
C ARG A 3 -11.88 2.02 -4.87
N TYR A 4 -11.34 1.01 -5.53
CA TYR A 4 -10.70 -0.12 -4.86
C TYR A 4 -9.25 -0.27 -5.28
N VAL A 5 -8.44 -0.76 -4.35
CA VAL A 5 -7.04 -1.15 -4.57
C VAL A 5 -6.81 -2.57 -4.06
N LYS A 6 -6.00 -3.37 -4.77
CA LYS A 6 -5.55 -4.68 -4.30
C LYS A 6 -4.05 -4.67 -4.03
N GLY A 7 -3.67 -5.13 -2.85
CA GLY A 7 -2.29 -5.10 -2.38
C GLY A 7 -2.16 -5.67 -0.98
N TYR A 8 -1.03 -5.37 -0.33
CA TYR A 8 -0.76 -5.71 1.06
C TYR A 8 -1.10 -4.53 1.96
N ALA A 9 -1.88 -4.76 3.02
CA ALA A 9 -2.05 -3.77 4.07
C ALA A 9 -0.92 -3.90 5.10
N ILE A 10 -0.28 -2.79 5.43
CA ILE A 10 0.69 -2.74 6.52
C ILE A 10 -0.07 -2.93 7.83
N ASP A 11 0.28 -3.96 8.57
CA ASP A 11 -0.36 -4.34 9.83
C ASP A 11 0.38 -3.70 10.99
N ARG A 12 -0.27 -2.72 11.61
CA ARG A 12 0.29 -1.97 12.73
C ARG A 12 0.77 -2.87 13.87
N ARG A 13 0.05 -3.96 14.16
CA ARG A 13 0.43 -4.89 15.24
C ARG A 13 1.69 -5.65 14.88
N LYS A 14 1.82 -6.10 13.62
CA LYS A 14 3.05 -6.74 13.14
C LYS A 14 4.24 -5.79 13.15
N VAL A 15 4.03 -4.50 12.84
CA VAL A 15 5.08 -3.50 12.97
C VAL A 15 5.52 -3.37 14.43
N ALA A 16 4.58 -3.31 15.38
CA ALA A 16 4.90 -3.29 16.80
C ALA A 16 5.67 -4.55 17.24
N GLU A 17 5.25 -5.73 16.80
CA GLU A 17 5.94 -7.00 17.06
C GLU A 17 7.37 -7.01 16.49
N TYR A 18 7.55 -6.54 15.25
CA TYR A 18 8.86 -6.40 14.61
C TYR A 18 9.81 -5.46 15.35
N LEU A 19 9.26 -4.40 15.95
CA LEU A 19 10.03 -3.43 16.76
C LEU A 19 10.22 -3.87 18.21
N GLU A 20 9.66 -5.02 18.61
CA GLU A 20 9.61 -5.48 20.00
C GLU A 20 8.92 -4.45 20.94
N LEU A 21 7.86 -3.80 20.45
CA LEU A 21 7.09 -2.77 21.15
C LEU A 21 5.66 -3.24 21.45
N VAL A 22 5.00 -2.54 22.38
CA VAL A 22 3.56 -2.64 22.61
C VAL A 22 2.85 -1.66 21.69
N ASP A 23 1.74 -2.07 21.07
CA ASP A 23 0.87 -1.19 20.27
C ASP A 23 -0.01 -0.34 21.20
N ASP A 24 0.55 0.78 21.65
CA ASP A 24 -0.07 1.76 22.54
C ASP A 24 0.25 3.21 22.12
N ASP A 25 -0.34 4.17 22.82
CA ASP A 25 -0.17 5.60 22.53
C ASP A 25 1.28 6.06 22.73
N ASP A 26 2.01 5.47 23.69
CA ASP A 26 3.40 5.83 24.00
C ASP A 26 4.37 5.45 22.87
N ASN A 27 4.06 4.37 22.13
CA ASN A 27 4.87 3.89 21.01
C ASN A 27 4.31 4.31 19.64
N CYS A 28 3.22 5.08 19.61
CA CYS A 28 2.49 5.36 18.39
C CYS A 28 3.33 6.03 17.31
N ASP A 29 4.18 6.99 17.69
CA ASP A 29 5.06 7.70 16.76
C ASP A 29 6.12 6.79 16.15
N LYS A 30 6.70 5.87 16.95
CA LYS A 30 7.72 4.93 16.46
C LYS A 30 7.13 3.98 15.43
N ILE A 31 5.99 3.39 15.75
CA ILE A 31 5.27 2.48 14.86
C ILE A 31 4.91 3.20 13.56
N SER A 32 4.36 4.42 13.66
CA SER A 32 3.96 5.22 12.50
C SER A 32 5.17 5.61 11.63
N ASN A 33 6.30 5.98 12.23
CA ASN A 33 7.53 6.27 11.50
C ASN A 33 8.06 5.05 10.75
N THR A 34 8.03 3.86 11.36
CA THR A 34 8.45 2.61 10.68
C THR A 34 7.53 2.25 9.51
N ILE A 35 6.22 2.52 9.62
CA ILE A 35 5.29 2.37 8.48
C ILE A 35 5.69 3.30 7.33
N LEU A 36 6.01 4.56 7.62
CA LEU A 36 6.46 5.53 6.61
C LEU A 36 7.83 5.15 6.00
N ASP A 37 8.75 4.62 6.81
CA ASP A 37 10.04 4.12 6.35
C ASP A 37 9.86 2.92 5.40
N ALA A 38 8.94 2.01 5.68
CA ALA A 38 8.62 0.90 4.81
C ALA A 38 8.06 1.36 3.44
N ILE A 39 7.17 2.36 3.44
CA ILE A 39 6.65 2.98 2.22
C ILE A 39 7.79 3.64 1.43
N THR A 40 8.68 4.36 2.13
CA THR A 40 9.84 5.03 1.53
C THR A 40 10.81 4.01 0.93
N PHE A 41 11.08 2.90 1.62
CA PHE A 41 11.90 1.82 1.10
C PHE A 41 11.35 1.25 -0.22
N VAL A 42 10.05 0.94 -0.29
CA VAL A 42 9.44 0.42 -1.52
C VAL A 42 9.47 1.48 -2.63
N ARG A 43 9.31 2.75 -2.29
CA ARG A 43 9.41 3.89 -3.21
C ARG A 43 10.83 4.03 -3.79
N ASP A 44 11.87 3.91 -2.98
CA ASP A 44 13.25 3.98 -3.43
C ASP A 44 13.61 2.77 -4.31
N ARG A 45 13.14 1.58 -3.94
CA ARG A 45 13.28 0.36 -4.76
C ARG A 45 12.55 0.48 -6.09
N SER A 46 11.37 1.09 -6.12
CA SER A 46 10.63 1.39 -7.35
C SER A 46 11.47 2.21 -8.32
N VAL A 47 12.11 3.28 -7.85
CA VAL A 47 12.98 4.14 -8.67
C VAL A 47 14.21 3.37 -9.16
N ALA A 48 14.86 2.62 -8.27
CA ALA A 48 16.08 1.88 -8.60
C ALA A 48 15.84 0.73 -9.60
N THR A 49 14.66 0.11 -9.57
CA THR A 49 14.34 -1.08 -10.39
C THR A 49 13.44 -0.78 -11.59
N GLY A 50 12.84 0.42 -11.66
CA GLY A 50 11.83 0.76 -12.65
C GLY A 50 10.47 0.08 -12.43
N ASN A 51 10.30 -0.67 -11.35
CA ASN A 51 9.03 -1.30 -11.00
C ASN A 51 8.00 -0.23 -10.58
N LYS A 52 6.74 -0.41 -11.00
CA LYS A 52 5.66 0.53 -10.67
C LYS A 52 4.87 0.02 -9.48
N HIS A 53 4.72 0.86 -8.47
CA HIS A 53 3.93 0.55 -7.29
C HIS A 53 2.68 1.42 -7.23
N THR A 54 1.77 1.06 -6.36
CA THR A 54 0.61 1.85 -5.99
C THR A 54 0.56 1.88 -4.48
N PHE A 55 0.48 3.08 -3.92
CA PHE A 55 0.31 3.30 -2.50
C PHE A 55 -1.06 3.95 -2.28
N ALA A 56 -1.74 3.55 -1.24
CA ALA A 56 -3.05 4.09 -0.90
C ALA A 56 -3.28 4.03 0.60
N VAL A 57 -4.18 4.87 1.09
CA VAL A 57 -4.78 4.74 2.41
C VAL A 57 -6.23 4.32 2.21
N GLY A 58 -6.61 3.24 2.88
CA GLY A 58 -7.87 2.56 2.63
C GLY A 58 -8.45 1.87 3.85
N HIS A 59 -9.61 1.26 3.65
CA HIS A 59 -10.24 0.37 4.60
C HIS A 59 -10.39 -1.02 3.99
N PRO A 60 -10.21 -2.10 4.77
CA PRO A 60 -10.70 -3.42 4.37
C PRO A 60 -12.21 -3.34 4.10
N ILE A 61 -12.72 -4.10 3.12
CA ILE A 61 -14.15 -4.02 2.72
C ILE A 61 -15.13 -4.26 3.89
N ASP A 62 -14.73 -5.10 4.85
CA ASP A 62 -15.54 -5.48 5.99
C ASP A 62 -15.10 -4.81 7.31
N SER A 63 -14.21 -3.80 7.25
CA SER A 63 -13.73 -3.04 8.42
C SER A 63 -13.76 -1.53 8.16
N LYS A 64 -13.71 -0.74 9.24
CA LYS A 64 -13.52 0.72 9.18
C LYS A 64 -12.11 1.14 9.59
N ASP A 65 -11.23 0.18 9.85
CA ASP A 65 -9.84 0.47 10.21
C ASP A 65 -9.13 1.11 9.03
N THR A 66 -8.37 2.18 9.29
CA THR A 66 -7.58 2.85 8.27
C THR A 66 -6.21 2.20 8.18
N VAL A 67 -5.81 1.78 6.98
CA VAL A 67 -4.55 1.09 6.74
C VAL A 67 -3.79 1.69 5.56
N HIS A 68 -2.46 1.62 5.63
CA HIS A 68 -1.59 1.89 4.49
C HIS A 68 -1.46 0.65 3.62
N ILE A 69 -1.60 0.82 2.32
CA ILE A 69 -1.62 -0.28 1.35
C ILE A 69 -0.46 -0.10 0.37
N ILE A 70 0.27 -1.19 0.13
CA ILE A 70 1.34 -1.29 -0.87
C ILE A 70 0.92 -2.30 -1.93
N SER A 71 0.96 -1.91 -3.21
CA SER A 71 0.82 -2.81 -4.33
C SER A 71 1.93 -2.62 -5.36
N SER A 72 2.33 -3.68 -6.04
CA SER A 72 3.42 -3.66 -7.03
C SER A 72 2.93 -3.85 -8.46
N ALA A 73 1.62 -3.78 -8.67
CA ALA A 73 1.00 -3.93 -9.99
C ALA A 73 0.70 -2.59 -10.67
N GLY A 74 1.24 -1.48 -10.14
CA GLY A 74 0.92 -0.13 -10.62
C GLY A 74 -0.59 0.08 -10.79
N LEU A 75 -1.01 0.52 -11.98
CA LEU A 75 -2.42 0.79 -12.28
C LEU A 75 -3.32 -0.46 -12.28
N ASP A 76 -2.77 -1.64 -12.51
CA ASP A 76 -3.55 -2.89 -12.49
C ASP A 76 -4.00 -3.26 -11.07
N ALA A 77 -3.43 -2.61 -10.05
CA ALA A 77 -3.89 -2.71 -8.69
C ALA A 77 -5.22 -1.98 -8.43
N LEU A 78 -5.70 -1.14 -9.35
CA LEU A 78 -6.85 -0.26 -9.14
C LEU A 78 -8.06 -0.68 -10.00
N SER A 79 -9.26 -0.60 -9.43
CA SER A 79 -10.51 -0.72 -10.20
C SER A 79 -11.69 -0.05 -9.48
N ARG A 80 -12.75 0.26 -10.23
CA ARG A 80 -14.08 0.61 -9.68
C ARG A 80 -14.97 -0.63 -9.48
N ASN A 81 -14.52 -1.79 -9.95
CA ASN A 81 -15.23 -3.06 -9.83
C ASN A 81 -14.53 -3.96 -8.80
N LEU A 82 -15.18 -4.15 -7.66
CA LEU A 82 -14.66 -4.96 -6.56
C LEU A 82 -14.45 -6.43 -6.97
N ASP A 83 -15.41 -7.02 -7.68
CA ASP A 83 -15.38 -8.44 -8.05
C ASP A 83 -14.31 -8.74 -9.12
N GLU A 84 -14.07 -7.77 -10.00
CA GLU A 84 -12.95 -7.84 -10.94
C GLU A 84 -11.63 -7.90 -10.17
N LEU A 85 -11.44 -6.99 -9.21
CA LEU A 85 -10.19 -6.85 -8.49
C LEU A 85 -9.93 -8.04 -7.56
N LYS A 86 -10.97 -8.57 -6.89
CA LYS A 86 -10.88 -9.78 -6.07
C LYS A 86 -10.31 -10.97 -6.86
N ARG A 87 -10.75 -11.16 -8.11
CA ARG A 87 -10.32 -12.27 -8.99
C ARG A 87 -8.95 -12.07 -9.64
N ARG A 88 -8.43 -10.84 -9.66
CA ARG A 88 -7.15 -10.54 -10.29
C ARG A 88 -5.99 -11.09 -9.45
N VAL A 89 -5.09 -11.85 -10.05
CA VAL A 89 -3.83 -12.26 -9.41
C VAL A 89 -2.81 -11.18 -9.71
N LEU A 90 -2.21 -10.58 -8.67
CA LEU A 90 -1.14 -9.60 -8.82
C LEU A 90 0.17 -10.22 -8.36
N GLU A 91 1.17 -10.14 -9.23
CA GLU A 91 2.54 -10.51 -8.88
C GLU A 91 3.26 -9.33 -8.22
N HIS A 92 4.08 -9.67 -7.22
CA HIS A 92 4.90 -8.71 -6.50
C HIS A 92 6.38 -9.12 -6.57
N PRO A 93 7.31 -8.16 -6.67
CA PRO A 93 8.73 -8.43 -6.61
C PRO A 93 9.14 -8.88 -5.20
N ASP A 94 10.25 -9.61 -5.11
CA ASP A 94 10.67 -10.33 -3.90
C ASP A 94 10.79 -9.41 -2.68
N TYR A 95 11.35 -8.20 -2.82
CA TYR A 95 11.48 -7.26 -1.70
C TYR A 95 10.13 -6.78 -1.13
N VAL A 96 9.04 -6.81 -1.91
CA VAL A 96 7.70 -6.52 -1.38
C VAL A 96 7.11 -7.75 -0.70
N LYS A 97 7.39 -8.95 -1.22
CA LYS A 97 6.98 -10.22 -0.58
C LYS A 97 7.67 -10.39 0.78
N GLU A 98 8.99 -10.17 0.84
CA GLU A 98 9.78 -10.18 2.07
C GLU A 98 9.26 -9.16 3.10
N LEU A 99 9.02 -7.91 2.67
CA LEU A 99 8.44 -6.89 3.54
C LEU A 99 7.05 -7.32 4.05
N ALA A 100 6.24 -7.92 3.18
CA ALA A 100 4.88 -8.33 3.52
C ALA A 100 4.85 -9.47 4.53
N GLU A 101 5.81 -10.39 4.49
CA GLU A 101 5.96 -11.46 5.48
C GLU A 101 6.23 -10.91 6.89
N ILE A 102 7.00 -9.81 6.97
CA ILE A 102 7.42 -9.20 8.24
C ILE A 102 6.29 -8.33 8.81
N ILE A 103 5.78 -7.36 8.04
CA ILE A 103 4.96 -6.27 8.59
C ILE A 103 3.57 -6.12 7.95
N CYS A 104 3.19 -6.93 6.96
CA CYS A 104 1.90 -6.80 6.31
C CYS A 104 0.94 -7.95 6.66
N SER A 105 -0.34 -7.66 6.53
CA SER A 105 -1.39 -8.67 6.36
C SER A 105 -1.38 -9.21 4.92
N GLY A 106 -2.05 -10.35 4.71
CA GLY A 106 -2.16 -10.99 3.40
C GLY A 106 -2.74 -10.06 2.33
N GLN A 107 -2.54 -10.43 1.06
CA GLN A 107 -3.03 -9.62 -0.04
C GLN A 107 -4.57 -9.63 -0.10
N ASP A 108 -5.19 -8.46 -0.13
CA ASP A 108 -6.65 -8.30 -0.21
C ASP A 108 -7.05 -7.04 -1.00
N VAL A 109 -8.35 -6.81 -1.14
CA VAL A 109 -8.95 -5.62 -1.74
C VAL A 109 -9.41 -4.65 -0.65
N PHE A 110 -9.12 -3.36 -0.85
CA PHE A 110 -9.43 -2.29 0.08
C PHE A 110 -10.21 -1.19 -0.65
N GLU A 111 -11.15 -0.56 0.04
CA GLU A 111 -11.79 0.67 -0.42
C GLU A 111 -10.87 1.85 -0.09
N ILE A 112 -10.59 2.69 -1.10
CA ILE A 112 -9.66 3.81 -0.96
C ILE A 112 -10.38 5.00 -0.33
N VAL A 113 -9.90 5.47 0.82
CA VAL A 113 -10.42 6.65 1.52
C VAL A 113 -9.65 7.91 1.17
N GLU A 114 -8.32 7.81 1.13
CA GLU A 114 -7.42 8.92 0.85
C GLU A 114 -6.30 8.49 -0.11
N TRP A 115 -6.04 9.33 -1.10
CA TRP A 115 -4.93 9.16 -2.01
C TRP A 115 -3.74 9.91 -1.44
N ASP A 116 -3.02 9.29 -0.51
CA ASP A 116 -1.84 9.97 0.04
C ASP A 116 -0.68 10.00 -0.98
N ASP A 117 -0.59 9.05 -1.93
CA ASP A 117 0.33 9.18 -3.07
C ASP A 117 0.18 8.03 -4.08
N PRO A 118 -0.44 8.20 -5.24
CA PRO A 118 -0.30 7.21 -6.30
C PRO A 118 0.99 7.40 -7.06
N LEU A 119 2.08 6.96 -6.46
CA LEU A 119 3.33 6.84 -7.18
C LEU A 119 3.29 5.65 -8.13
N VAL A 120 2.59 5.81 -9.24
CA VAL A 120 3.04 5.15 -10.47
C VAL A 120 4.35 5.84 -10.82
N SER A 121 5.46 5.35 -10.25
CA SER A 121 6.81 5.87 -10.47
C SER A 121 7.06 6.03 -11.97
N LEU A 122 7.07 7.29 -12.41
CA LEU A 122 7.59 7.71 -13.71
C LEU A 122 8.87 8.50 -13.42
N GLY A 123 9.91 7.80 -12.97
CA GLY A 123 11.23 8.39 -12.73
C GLY A 123 11.24 9.53 -11.69
N ASN A 124 12.18 10.48 -11.87
CA ASN A 124 12.54 11.55 -10.92
C ASN A 124 11.45 12.63 -10.67
N THR A 125 10.19 12.39 -11.01
CA THR A 125 9.11 13.38 -10.84
C THR A 125 8.04 12.87 -9.88
N LYS A 126 7.81 13.66 -8.81
CA LYS A 126 6.68 13.53 -7.86
C LYS A 126 5.33 13.91 -8.52
N LEU A 127 5.04 13.39 -9.71
CA LEU A 127 3.84 13.70 -10.47
C LEU A 127 3.04 12.42 -10.75
N THR A 128 1.75 12.49 -10.42
CA THR A 128 0.83 11.36 -10.29
C THR A 128 0.02 11.13 -11.58
N VAL A 129 -0.06 9.89 -12.06
CA VAL A 129 -0.73 9.54 -13.35
C VAL A 129 -2.24 9.34 -13.19
N ALA A 130 -2.71 8.99 -11.99
CA ALA A 130 -4.11 8.61 -11.79
C ALA A 130 -5.11 9.77 -11.94
N SER A 131 -4.67 11.00 -11.64
CA SER A 131 -5.44 12.23 -11.89
C SER A 131 -5.70 12.47 -13.37
N ASN A 132 -4.74 12.12 -14.24
CA ASN A 132 -4.89 12.22 -15.70
C ASN A 132 -5.72 11.09 -16.33
N LEU A 133 -5.93 9.99 -15.62
CA LEU A 133 -6.71 8.84 -16.10
C LEU A 133 -8.20 8.89 -15.67
N GLY A 134 -8.67 10.02 -15.14
CA GLY A 134 -10.08 10.19 -14.75
C GLY A 134 -10.48 9.40 -13.50
N PHE A 135 -9.52 9.08 -12.63
CA PHE A 135 -9.78 8.54 -11.30
C PHE A 135 -9.93 9.65 -10.22
N CYS A 136 -9.83 10.92 -10.62
CA CYS A 136 -10.23 12.11 -9.86
C CYS A 136 -11.71 12.45 -10.06
#